data_AF-A0A7V1I4P3-F1
#
_entry.id   AF-A0A7V1I4P3-F1
#
_cell.length_a   1.000
_cell.length_b   1.000
_cell.length_c   1.000
_cell.angle_alpha   90.00
_cell.angle_beta   90.00
_cell.angle_gamma   90.00
#
_symmetry.space_group_name_H-M   'P 1'
#
loop_
_entity.id
_entity.type
_entity.pdbx_description
1 polymer ?
#
loop_
_entity_poly.entity_id
_entity_poly.type
_entity_poly.pdbx_seq_one_letter_code
_entity_poly.pdbx_strand_id
1 'polypeptide(L)'
;MSIFPLINSLICAILAIFVLSRNARHPLNLSFSLGLFSLGFIEMANFIALRSILPLFWIRMARVGECLLPANWILFIYAFAKKDRQILTKDKLVISIFYATSLFFMAFSQREFFITPLSDFL
;
A
#
# COMPACT_ATOMS: atom_id res chain seq x y z
N MET A 1 8.20 -11.02 -21.26
CA MET A 1 7.62 -10.45 -20.03
C MET A 1 8.22 -11.13 -18.82
N SER A 2 8.73 -10.38 -17.85
CA SER A 2 9.39 -10.89 -16.65
C SER A 2 8.41 -11.42 -15.61
N ILE A 3 8.75 -12.55 -14.96
CA ILE A 3 7.98 -13.13 -13.85
C ILE A 3 8.36 -12.53 -12.48
N PHE A 4 9.41 -11.73 -12.43
CA PHE A 4 9.94 -11.11 -11.21
C PHE A 4 8.90 -10.35 -10.37
N PRO A 5 7.98 -9.53 -10.94
CA PRO A 5 6.97 -8.82 -10.14
C PRO A 5 6.05 -9.76 -9.36
N LEU A 6 5.67 -10.89 -9.98
CA LEU A 6 4.83 -11.89 -9.35
C LEU A 6 5.55 -12.59 -8.18
N ILE A 7 6.82 -12.95 -8.38
CA ILE A 7 7.65 -13.54 -7.33
C ILE A 7 7.81 -12.55 -6.16
N ASN A 8 8.08 -11.27 -6.46
CA ASN A 8 8.22 -10.24 -5.43
C ASN A 8 6.91 -10.08 -4.64
N SER A 9 5.77 -10.02 -5.33
CA SER A 9 4.45 -9.97 -4.70
C SER A 9 4.20 -11.13 -3.74
N LEU A 10 4.53 -12.36 -4.15
CA LEU A 10 4.40 -13.55 -3.31
C LEU A 10 5.33 -13.50 -2.10
N ILE A 11 6.59 -13.09 -2.28
CA ILE A 11 7.54 -12.93 -1.18
C ILE A 11 7.02 -11.89 -0.17
N CYS A 12 6.54 -10.74 -0.64
CA CYS A 12 5.96 -9.70 0.21
C CYS A 12 4.75 -10.24 1.00
N ALA A 13 3.84 -10.97 0.35
CA ALA A 13 2.68 -11.56 1.01
C ALA A 13 3.08 -12.60 2.07
N ILE A 14 4.02 -13.49 1.76
CA ILE A 14 4.53 -14.50 2.69
C ILE A 14 5.18 -13.83 3.89
N LEU A 15 6.04 -12.83 3.67
CA LEU A 15 6.69 -12.10 4.75
C LEU A 15 5.69 -11.34 5.61
N ALA A 16 4.67 -10.71 5.00
CA ALA A 16 3.63 -10.00 5.73
C ALA A 16 2.85 -10.95 6.66
N ILE A 17 2.46 -12.12 6.14
CA ILE A 17 1.77 -13.17 6.91
C ILE A 17 2.68 -13.72 8.01
N PHE A 18 3.96 -13.98 7.71
CA PHE A 18 4.93 -14.47 8.68
C PHE A 18 5.16 -13.49 9.82
N VAL A 19 5.24 -12.19 9.55
CA VAL A 19 5.41 -11.17 10.59
C VAL A 19 4.15 -11.04 11.47
N LEU A 20 2.97 -11.15 10.87
CA LEU A 20 1.70 -11.18 11.62
C LEU A 20 1.58 -12.44 12.49
N SER A 21 2.02 -13.60 12.01
CA SER A 21 1.93 -14.85 12.77
C SER A 21 2.80 -14.87 14.01
N ARG A 22 3.89 -14.08 14.04
CA ARG A 22 4.76 -13.96 15.22
C ARG A 22 4.12 -13.14 16.35
N ASN A 23 3.50 -11.99 16.05
CA ASN A 23 2.81 -11.17 17.04
C ASN A 23 1.89 -10.12 16.38
N ALA A 24 0.70 -10.54 15.96
CA ALA A 24 -0.27 -9.66 15.27
C ALA A 24 -0.71 -8.42 16.07
N ARG A 25 -0.59 -8.47 17.41
CA ARG A 25 -0.97 -7.33 18.29
C ARG A 25 0.15 -6.31 18.46
N HIS A 26 1.36 -6.58 17.94
CA HIS A 26 2.45 -5.62 18.02
C HIS A 26 2.29 -4.55 16.93
N PRO A 27 2.22 -3.25 17.27
CA PRO A 27 1.97 -2.18 16.29
C PRO A 27 3.05 -2.13 15.20
N LEU A 28 4.31 -2.43 15.56
CA LEU A 28 5.42 -2.59 14.61
C LEU A 28 5.15 -3.71 13.59
N ASN A 29 4.74 -4.90 14.04
CA ASN A 29 4.46 -6.01 13.13
C ASN A 29 3.27 -5.69 12.22
N LEU A 30 2.22 -5.09 12.77
CA LEU A 30 1.03 -4.73 12.02
C LEU A 30 1.34 -3.68 10.93
N SER A 31 2.01 -2.59 11.30
CA SER A 31 2.41 -1.54 10.35
C SER A 31 3.41 -2.04 9.29
N PHE A 32 4.38 -2.87 9.70
CA PHE A 32 5.31 -3.48 8.76
C PHE A 32 4.61 -4.40 7.76
N SER A 33 3.73 -5.28 8.24
CA SER A 33 2.97 -6.18 7.40
C SER A 33 2.02 -5.44 6.47
N LEU A 34 1.39 -4.35 6.91
CA LEU A 34 0.57 -3.49 6.04
C LEU A 34 1.40 -2.87 4.91
N GLY A 35 2.62 -2.40 5.20
CA GLY A 35 3.53 -1.90 4.17
C GLY A 35 3.92 -2.97 3.14
N LEU A 36 4.25 -4.18 3.61
CA LEU A 36 4.53 -5.32 2.75
C LEU A 36 3.32 -5.74 1.90
N PHE A 37 2.12 -5.74 2.48
CA PHE A 37 0.89 -6.00 1.72
C PHE A 37 0.64 -4.95 0.64
N SER A 38 0.86 -3.66 0.95
CA SER A 38 0.76 -2.60 -0.06
C SER A 38 1.74 -2.82 -1.21
N LEU A 39 3.02 -3.12 -0.92
CA LEU A 39 4.01 -3.42 -1.96
C LEU A 39 3.63 -4.63 -2.80
N GLY A 40 3.28 -5.75 -2.15
CA GLY A 40 2.88 -6.95 -2.87
C GLY A 40 1.64 -6.75 -3.73
N PHE A 41 0.70 -5.93 -3.26
CA PHE A 41 -0.49 -5.56 -4.01
C PHE A 41 -0.19 -4.71 -5.24
N ILE A 42 0.71 -3.72 -5.12
CA ILE A 42 1.17 -2.88 -6.26
C ILE A 42 1.78 -3.77 -7.34
N GLU A 43 2.71 -4.63 -6.97
CA GLU A 43 3.42 -5.53 -7.91
C GLU A 43 2.46 -6.51 -8.59
N MET A 44 1.51 -7.08 -7.84
CA MET A 44 0.48 -7.96 -8.39
C MET A 44 -0.43 -7.21 -9.37
N ALA A 45 -0.92 -6.04 -8.98
CA ALA A 45 -1.82 -5.25 -9.81
C ALA A 45 -1.12 -4.82 -11.12
N ASN A 46 0.13 -4.37 -11.05
CA ASN A 46 0.92 -4.03 -12.23
C ASN A 46 1.18 -5.26 -13.12
N PHE A 47 1.49 -6.41 -12.54
CA PHE A 47 1.67 -7.66 -13.29
C PHE A 47 0.40 -8.07 -14.04
N ILE A 48 -0.76 -7.98 -13.38
CA ILE A 48 -2.05 -8.30 -13.99
C ILE A 48 -2.42 -7.26 -15.04
N ALA A 49 -2.18 -5.97 -14.81
CA ALA A 49 -2.46 -4.90 -15.77
C ALA A 49 -1.81 -5.18 -17.13
N LEU A 50 -0.57 -5.65 -17.13
CA LEU A 50 0.16 -6.00 -18.36
C LEU A 50 -0.44 -7.18 -19.14
N ARG A 51 -1.31 -7.98 -18.52
CA ARG A 51 -1.89 -9.21 -19.10
C ARG A 51 -3.41 -9.16 -19.21
N SER A 52 -4.04 -8.12 -18.67
CA SER A 52 -5.49 -8.03 -18.54
C SER A 52 -6.12 -7.39 -19.77
N ILE A 53 -7.36 -7.80 -20.05
CA ILE A 53 -8.25 -7.14 -21.01
C ILE A 53 -8.63 -5.73 -20.49
N LEU A 54 -8.58 -5.51 -19.17
CA LEU A 54 -8.91 -4.24 -18.52
C LEU A 54 -7.67 -3.66 -17.80
N PRO A 55 -6.61 -3.25 -18.53
CA PRO A 55 -5.36 -2.79 -17.93
C PRO A 55 -5.57 -1.57 -17.03
N LEU A 56 -6.47 -0.66 -17.42
CA LEU A 56 -6.79 0.56 -16.68
C LEU A 56 -7.36 0.28 -15.28
N PHE A 57 -8.18 -0.76 -15.13
CA PHE A 57 -8.72 -1.16 -13.83
C PHE A 57 -7.58 -1.57 -12.88
N TRP A 58 -6.66 -2.40 -13.36
CA TRP A 58 -5.55 -2.89 -12.55
C TRP A 58 -4.50 -1.81 -12.25
N ILE A 59 -4.25 -0.90 -13.19
CA ILE A 59 -3.43 0.30 -12.94
C ILE A 59 -4.05 1.15 -11.82
N ARG A 60 -5.38 1.36 -11.84
CA ARG A 60 -6.08 2.06 -10.74
C ARG A 60 -5.90 1.34 -9.40
N MET A 61 -5.99 0.01 -9.38
CA MET A 61 -5.73 -0.76 -8.17
C MET A 61 -4.28 -0.60 -7.69
N ALA A 62 -3.29 -0.62 -8.58
CA ALA A 62 -1.88 -0.39 -8.22
C ALA A 62 -1.70 0.99 -7.55
N ARG A 63 -2.32 2.05 -8.11
CA ARG A 63 -2.28 3.41 -7.52
C ARG A 63 -2.84 3.47 -6.10
N VAL A 64 -3.88 2.70 -5.78
CA VAL A 64 -4.41 2.61 -4.41
C VAL A 64 -3.32 2.10 -3.45
N GLY A 65 -2.59 1.06 -3.86
CA GLY A 65 -1.45 0.55 -3.10
C GLY A 65 -0.35 1.60 -2.93
N GLU A 66 0.00 2.32 -4.00
CA GLU A 66 1.02 3.39 -3.97
C GLU A 66 0.63 4.52 -3.01
N CYS A 67 -0.65 4.90 -2.95
CA CYS A 67 -1.13 5.95 -2.04
C CYS A 67 -1.07 5.52 -0.57
N LEU A 68 -1.31 4.24 -0.28
CA LEU A 68 -1.31 3.69 1.09
C LEU A 68 0.11 3.38 1.61
N LEU A 69 1.05 3.10 0.72
CA LEU A 69 2.40 2.69 1.09
C LEU A 69 3.13 3.72 1.98
N PRO A 70 3.17 5.03 1.66
CA PRO A 70 3.80 6.03 2.52
C PRO A 70 3.20 6.10 3.93
N ALA A 71 1.87 6.05 4.06
CA ALA A 71 1.21 6.07 5.36
C ALA A 71 1.59 4.85 6.20
N ASN A 72 1.60 3.66 5.60
CA ASN A 72 2.01 2.43 6.28
C ASN A 72 3.49 2.45 6.70
N TRP A 73 4.37 3.01 5.87
CA TRP A 73 5.80 3.19 6.18
C TRP A 73 6.07 4.22 7.27
N ILE A 74 5.37 5.34 7.27
CA ILE A 74 5.50 6.32 8.33
C ILE A 74 5.01 5.72 9.65
N LEU A 75 3.88 5.00 9.64
CA LEU A 75 3.39 4.29 10.82
C LEU A 75 4.41 3.26 11.33
N PHE A 76 5.07 2.54 10.43
CA PHE A 76 6.13 1.60 10.78
C PHE A 76 7.35 2.27 11.41
N ILE A 77 7.89 3.33 10.78
CA ILE A 77 9.01 4.11 11.33
C ILE A 77 8.64 4.66 12.70
N TYR A 78 7.40 5.14 12.85
CA TYR A 78 6.89 5.66 14.10
C TYR A 78 6.82 4.60 15.20
N ALA A 79 6.26 3.44 14.89
CA ALA A 79 6.17 2.29 15.79
C ALA A 79 7.54 1.70 16.13
N PHE A 80 8.52 1.83 15.22
CA PHE A 80 9.89 1.42 15.44
C PHE A 80 10.66 2.40 16.34
N ALA A 81 10.52 3.70 16.08
CA ALA A 81 11.25 4.75 16.80
C ALA A 81 10.79 4.89 18.26
N LYS A 82 9.51 4.63 18.57
CA LYS A 82 9.00 4.72 19.94
C LYS A 82 8.98 3.34 20.60
N LYS A 83 9.93 3.12 21.53
CA LYS A 83 9.98 1.93 22.40
C LYS A 83 8.72 1.73 23.27
N ASP A 84 7.96 2.79 23.53
CA ASP A 84 6.80 2.76 24.43
C ASP A 84 5.45 2.83 23.69
N ARG A 85 4.62 1.80 23.88
CA ARG A 85 3.29 1.67 23.24
C ARG A 85 2.29 2.75 23.67
N GLN A 86 2.44 3.31 24.88
CA GLN A 86 1.50 4.29 25.43
C GLN A 86 1.51 5.64 24.70
N ILE A 87 2.51 5.90 23.87
CA ILE A 87 2.65 7.18 23.18
C ILE A 87 2.00 7.14 21.78
N LEU A 88 1.83 5.95 21.17
CA LEU A 88 1.10 5.82 19.90
C LEU A 88 -0.36 6.34 20.00
N THR A 89 -0.97 6.25 21.17
CA THR A 89 -2.31 6.77 21.41
C THR A 89 -2.39 8.29 21.58
N LYS A 90 -1.28 8.95 21.95
CA LYS A 90 -1.21 10.42 22.02
C LYS A 90 -1.04 11.04 20.64
N ASP A 91 -0.34 10.36 19.75
CA ASP A 91 0.00 10.88 18.42
C ASP A 91 -0.94 10.35 17.31
N LYS A 92 -2.14 9.93 17.70
CA LYS A 92 -3.21 9.53 16.76
C LYS A 92 -3.51 10.60 15.72
N LEU A 93 -3.36 11.88 16.10
CA LEU A 93 -3.59 13.01 15.21
C LEU A 93 -2.58 12.99 14.05
N VAL A 94 -1.29 12.77 14.33
CA VAL A 94 -0.24 12.68 13.30
C VAL A 94 -0.50 11.51 12.35
N ILE A 95 -0.82 10.34 12.89
CA ILE A 95 -1.16 9.15 12.10
C ILE A 95 -2.40 9.44 11.23
N SER A 96 -3.43 10.07 11.81
CA SER A 96 -4.66 10.44 11.10
C SER A 96 -4.38 11.42 9.96
N ILE A 97 -3.48 12.38 10.13
CA ILE A 97 -3.10 13.31 9.06
C ILE A 97 -2.48 12.54 7.90
N PHE A 98 -1.57 11.60 8.15
CA PHE A 98 -0.95 10.82 7.07
C PHE A 98 -1.96 9.96 6.31
N TYR A 99 -2.86 9.27 7.02
CA TYR A 99 -3.92 8.52 6.37
C TYR A 99 -4.92 9.43 5.62
N ALA A 100 -5.26 10.60 6.18
CA ALA A 100 -6.12 11.57 5.51
C ALA A 100 -5.47 12.09 4.21
N THR A 101 -4.18 12.39 4.25
CA THR A 101 -3.40 12.79 3.06
C THR A 101 -3.36 11.67 2.03
N SER A 102 -3.09 10.42 2.43
CA SER A 102 -3.14 9.26 1.53
C SER A 102 -4.53 9.05 0.91
N LEU A 103 -5.60 9.20 1.70
CA LEU A 103 -6.98 9.11 1.20
C LEU A 103 -7.33 10.26 0.25
N PHE A 104 -6.85 11.47 0.53
CA PHE A 104 -6.99 12.61 -0.36
C PHE A 104 -6.31 12.35 -1.71
N PHE A 105 -5.07 11.89 -1.70
CA PHE A 105 -4.36 11.51 -2.93
C PHE A 105 -5.06 10.37 -3.68
N MET A 106 -5.56 9.36 -2.96
CA MET A 106 -6.34 8.28 -3.57
C MET A 106 -7.61 8.80 -4.23
N ALA A 107 -8.36 9.69 -3.57
CA ALA A 107 -9.58 10.28 -4.13
C ALA A 107 -9.26 11.18 -5.34
N PHE A 108 -8.14 11.91 -5.29
CA PHE A 108 -7.69 12.78 -6.36
C PHE A 108 -7.20 11.97 -7.58
N SER A 109 -6.38 10.94 -7.39
CA SER A 109 -5.84 10.13 -8.49
C SER A 109 -6.93 9.37 -9.25
N GLN A 110 -8.02 9.01 -8.57
CA GLN A 110 -9.17 8.38 -9.22
C GLN A 110 -9.90 9.39 -10.13
N ARG A 111 -10.01 10.66 -9.74
CA ARG A 111 -10.71 11.70 -10.52
C ARG A 111 -10.01 12.03 -11.83
N GLU A 112 -8.69 12.19 -11.83
CA GLU A 112 -7.94 12.53 -13.07
C GLU A 112 -8.11 11.47 -14.17
N PHE A 113 -8.26 10.20 -13.79
CA PHE A 113 -8.51 9.08 -14.71
C PHE A 113 -9.96 8.93 -15.19
N PHE A 114 -10.92 9.65 -14.60
CA PHE A 114 -12.29 9.73 -15.13
C PHE A 114 -12.46 10.87 -16.13
N ILE A 115 -11.55 11.85 -16.12
CA ILE A 115 -11.64 13.06 -16.95
C ILE A 115 -10.85 12.89 -18.25
N THR A 116 -9.77 12.09 -18.27
CA THR A 116 -9.05 11.76 -19.50
C THR A 116 -9.84 10.75 -20.34
N PRO A 117 -10.35 11.13 -21.53
CA PRO A 117 -11.07 10.22 -22.39
C PRO A 117 -10.15 9.11 -22.90
N LEU A 118 -10.73 7.91 -23.09
CA LEU A 118 -10.05 6.71 -23.58
C LEU A 118 -9.36 6.90 -24.95
N SER A 119 -9.65 8.01 -25.64
CA SER A 119 -9.11 8.39 -26.95
C SER A 119 -7.63 8.78 -26.94
N ASP A 120 -7.08 9.18 -25.79
CA ASP A 120 -5.75 9.80 -25.74
C ASP A 120 -4.62 8.76 -25.53
N PHE A 121 -4.99 7.48 -25.38
CA PHE A 121 -4.07 6.36 -25.11
C PHE A 121 -4.05 5.28 -26.20
N LEU A 122 -4.74 5.51 -27.33
CA LEU A 122 -4.67 4.71 -28.57
C LEU A 122 -3.85 5.45 -29.62
#